data_AF-W8BQI2-F1
#
_entry.id   AF-W8BQI2-F1
#
_cell.length_a   1.000
_cell.length_b   1.000
_cell.length_c   1.000
_cell.angle_alpha   90.00
_cell.angle_beta   90.00
_cell.angle_gamma   90.00
#
_symmetry.space_group_name_H-M   'P 1'
#
loop_
_entity.id
_entity.type
_entity.pdbx_description
1 polymer ?
#
loop_
_entity_poly.entity_id
_entity_poly.type
_entity_poly.pdbx_seq_one_letter_code
_entity_poly.pdbx_strand_id
1 'polypeptide(L)'
;MSSKKQQNAFQGKECFSRMNFLFQASMLMAGSNKTLAAYYGELCKNIGKKAVLKIDPDVKRQLCKRCSLALQPGITADLETVSQGKRRKCSKNTQNVDENTSLKLTCQQCGFKRKYLVNSEYKFWLENKESVMETITVEQEKQKIIRSKESKTLET
;
A
#
# COMPACT_ATOMS: atom_id res chain seq x y z
N MET A 1 41.72 4.93 17.38
CA MET A 1 40.98 5.54 16.25
C MET A 1 39.71 4.74 16.03
N SER A 2 38.57 5.26 16.47
CA SER A 2 37.29 4.54 16.34
C SER A 2 36.70 4.84 14.96
N SER A 3 36.70 3.84 14.09
CA SER A 3 36.14 3.92 12.74
C SER A 3 34.62 4.17 12.85
N LYS A 4 34.18 5.40 12.56
CA LYS A 4 32.76 5.72 12.41
C LYS A 4 32.20 4.87 11.28
N LYS A 5 31.38 3.87 11.63
CA LYS A 5 30.60 3.06 10.69
C LYS A 5 29.72 4.02 9.90
N GLN A 6 30.05 4.26 8.63
CA GLN A 6 29.23 5.07 7.73
C GLN A 6 27.82 4.46 7.72
N GLN A 7 26.83 5.24 8.13
CA GLN A 7 25.44 4.82 8.06
C GLN A 7 25.13 4.59 6.57
N ASN A 8 24.77 3.37 6.20
CA ASN A 8 24.41 3.03 4.83
C ASN A 8 23.29 3.99 4.39
N ALA A 9 23.56 4.81 3.37
CA ALA A 9 22.57 5.73 2.83
C ALA A 9 21.37 4.89 2.34
N PHE A 10 20.19 5.12 2.92
CA PHE A 10 18.96 4.45 2.52
C PHE A 10 18.66 4.78 1.05
N GLN A 11 19.00 3.85 0.15
CA GLN A 11 18.88 4.05 -1.28
C GLN A 11 17.41 4.29 -1.64
N GLY A 12 17.15 5.37 -2.38
CA GLY A 12 15.80 5.71 -2.81
C GLY A 12 14.91 6.36 -1.73
N LYS A 13 15.46 6.81 -0.59
CA LYS A 13 14.71 7.52 0.48
C LYS A 13 13.70 8.54 -0.05
N GLU A 14 14.19 9.48 -0.85
CA GLU A 14 13.36 10.58 -1.39
C GLU A 14 12.28 10.07 -2.35
N CYS A 15 12.58 9.03 -3.13
CA CYS A 15 11.61 8.40 -4.01
C CYS A 15 10.50 7.72 -3.21
N PHE A 16 10.84 6.97 -2.15
CA PHE A 16 9.85 6.35 -1.26
C PHE A 16 9.00 7.40 -0.54
N SER A 17 9.59 8.48 -0.04
CA SER A 17 8.85 9.61 0.56
C SER A 17 7.86 10.22 -0.42
N ARG A 18 8.29 10.47 -1.67
CA ARG A 18 7.44 11.03 -2.72
C ARG A 18 6.33 10.07 -3.15
N MET A 19 6.63 8.78 -3.27
CA MET A 19 5.63 7.76 -3.59
C MET A 19 4.58 7.63 -2.49
N ASN A 20 5.00 7.67 -1.22
CA ASN A 20 4.10 7.65 -0.07
C ASN A 20 3.14 8.85 -0.08
N PHE A 21 3.66 10.06 -0.28
CA PHE A 21 2.84 11.27 -0.39
C PHE A 21 1.80 11.16 -1.51
N LEU A 22 2.21 10.74 -2.71
CA LEU A 22 1.31 10.61 -3.86
C LEU A 22 0.26 9.53 -3.64
N PHE A 23 0.62 8.44 -2.97
CA PHE A 23 -0.31 7.40 -2.63
C PHE A 23 -1.39 7.88 -1.65
N GLN A 24 -1.00 8.60 -0.60
CA GLN A 24 -1.93 9.22 0.36
C GLN A 24 -2.84 10.24 -0.33
N ALA A 25 -2.28 11.11 -1.18
CA ALA A 25 -3.06 12.06 -1.97
C ALA A 25 -4.06 11.35 -2.91
N SER A 26 -3.64 10.25 -3.54
CA SER A 26 -4.53 9.44 -4.38
C SER A 26 -5.70 8.85 -3.58
N MET A 27 -5.46 8.40 -2.35
CA MET A 27 -6.51 7.82 -1.51
C MET A 27 -7.49 8.89 -1.03
N LEU A 28 -6.98 10.05 -0.61
CA LEU A 28 -7.80 11.20 -0.22
C LEU A 28 -8.72 11.65 -1.36
N MET A 29 -8.19 11.73 -2.58
CA MET A 29 -8.95 12.19 -3.74
C MET A 29 -9.89 11.12 -4.32
N ALA A 30 -9.79 9.86 -3.88
CA ALA A 30 -10.59 8.76 -4.41
C ALA A 30 -12.10 9.02 -4.25
N GLY A 31 -12.51 9.61 -3.13
CA GLY A 31 -13.91 9.96 -2.86
C GLY A 31 -14.40 11.24 -3.54
N SER A 32 -13.51 12.20 -3.81
CA SER A 32 -13.89 13.49 -4.40
C SER A 32 -13.79 13.51 -5.92
N ASN A 33 -12.61 13.19 -6.47
CA ASN A 33 -12.32 13.31 -7.90
C ASN A 33 -11.53 12.10 -8.40
N LYS A 34 -12.24 11.16 -9.04
CA LYS A 34 -11.67 9.90 -9.56
C LYS A 34 -10.52 10.14 -10.55
N THR A 35 -10.62 11.15 -11.42
CA THR A 35 -9.57 11.47 -12.42
C THR A 35 -8.27 11.94 -11.77
N LEU A 36 -8.36 12.81 -10.75
CA LEU A 36 -7.18 13.29 -10.01
C LEU A 36 -6.54 12.18 -9.19
N ALA A 37 -7.35 11.34 -8.55
CA ALA A 37 -6.86 10.15 -7.85
C ALA A 37 -6.09 9.21 -8.79
N ALA A 38 -6.65 8.92 -9.97
CA ALA A 38 -5.97 8.12 -11.00
C ALA A 38 -4.63 8.72 -11.45
N TYR A 39 -4.58 10.05 -11.61
CA TYR A 39 -3.35 10.77 -11.96
C TYR A 39 -2.26 10.61 -10.90
N TYR A 40 -2.59 10.79 -9.61
CA TYR A 40 -1.63 10.61 -8.53
C TYR A 40 -1.14 9.16 -8.42
N GLY A 41 -2.04 8.19 -8.58
CA GLY A 41 -1.66 6.78 -8.61
C GLY A 41 -0.75 6.43 -9.79
N GLU A 42 -0.97 7.02 -10.97
CA GLU A 42 -0.12 6.84 -12.14
C GLU A 42 1.28 7.45 -11.91
N LEU A 43 1.34 8.65 -11.34
CA LEU A 43 2.61 9.29 -10.99
C LEU A 43 3.40 8.45 -9.95
N CYS A 44 2.72 7.90 -8.95
CA CYS A 44 3.33 7.00 -7.96
C CYS A 44 3.97 5.77 -8.63
N LYS A 45 3.25 5.10 -9.55
CA LYS A 45 3.80 3.96 -10.31
C LYS A 45 4.97 4.37 -11.19
N ASN A 46 4.89 5.53 -11.85
CA ASN A 46 5.92 5.99 -12.76
C ASN A 46 7.21 6.35 -12.04
N ILE A 47 7.14 6.91 -10.84
CA ILE A 47 8.32 7.09 -9.98
C ILE A 47 8.95 5.74 -9.65
N GLY A 48 8.15 4.75 -9.22
CA GLY A 48 8.64 3.40 -8.93
C GLY A 48 9.32 2.75 -10.14
N LYS A 49 8.73 2.85 -11.33
CA LYS A 49 9.32 2.34 -12.58
C LYS A 49 10.65 3.05 -12.93
N LYS A 50 10.68 4.39 -12.87
CA LYS A 50 11.86 5.19 -13.22
C LYS A 50 13.00 5.00 -12.24
N ALA A 51 12.69 4.89 -10.96
CA ALA A 51 13.67 4.66 -9.90
C ALA A 51 14.03 3.18 -9.71
N VAL A 52 13.42 2.26 -10.49
CA VAL A 52 13.59 0.81 -10.38
C VAL A 52 13.31 0.30 -8.95
N LEU A 53 12.31 0.91 -8.29
CA LEU A 53 11.90 0.57 -6.93
C LEU A 53 10.69 -0.37 -6.94
N LYS A 54 10.72 -1.37 -6.05
CA LYS A 54 9.60 -2.27 -5.84
C LYS A 54 8.56 -1.61 -4.93
N ILE A 55 7.31 -1.60 -5.39
CA ILE A 55 6.16 -1.15 -4.60
C ILE A 55 5.69 -2.31 -3.73
N ASP A 56 5.32 -1.99 -2.50
CA ASP A 56 4.71 -2.93 -1.57
C ASP A 56 3.45 -3.60 -2.20
N PRO A 57 3.28 -4.93 -2.08
CA PRO A 57 2.12 -5.65 -2.60
C PRO A 57 0.77 -5.08 -2.16
N ASP A 58 0.65 -4.55 -0.94
CA ASP A 58 -0.60 -4.03 -0.41
C ASP A 58 -0.96 -2.70 -1.06
N VAL A 59 0.02 -1.81 -1.17
CA VAL A 59 -0.11 -0.55 -1.92
C VAL A 59 -0.46 -0.83 -3.39
N LYS A 60 0.17 -1.85 -4.01
CA LYS A 60 -0.09 -2.25 -5.40
C LYS A 60 -1.47 -2.91 -5.58
N ARG A 61 -2.04 -3.52 -4.55
CA ARG A 61 -3.40 -4.10 -4.56
C ARG A 61 -4.47 -3.02 -4.48
N GLN A 62 -4.17 -1.95 -3.75
CA GLN A 62 -5.03 -0.77 -3.62
C GLN A 62 -5.00 0.16 -4.84
N LEU A 63 -4.19 -0.12 -5.87
CA LEU A 63 -4.18 0.61 -7.13
C LEU A 63 -4.70 -0.24 -8.30
N CYS A 64 -5.57 0.34 -9.13
CA CYS A 64 -6.05 -0.32 -10.33
C CYS A 64 -4.90 -0.58 -11.31
N LYS A 65 -4.82 -1.78 -11.91
CA LYS A 65 -3.74 -2.12 -12.87
C LYS A 65 -3.76 -1.24 -14.12
N ARG A 66 -4.95 -0.88 -14.63
CA ARG A 66 -5.13 -0.13 -15.88
C ARG A 66 -5.05 1.39 -15.66
N CYS A 67 -6.02 1.96 -14.95
CA CYS A 67 -6.14 3.42 -14.81
C CYS A 67 -5.41 3.99 -13.59
N SER A 68 -4.78 3.16 -12.75
CA SER A 68 -4.07 3.62 -11.56
C SER A 68 -4.91 4.31 -10.48
N LEU A 69 -6.24 4.25 -10.59
CA LEU A 69 -7.16 4.73 -9.55
C LEU A 69 -6.96 3.96 -8.23
N ALA A 70 -6.94 4.69 -7.11
CA ALA A 70 -7.02 4.10 -5.77
C ALA A 70 -8.36 3.40 -5.58
N LEU A 71 -8.30 2.10 -5.30
CA LEU A 71 -9.43 1.20 -5.11
C LEU A 71 -9.80 1.17 -3.63
N GLN A 72 -10.72 2.05 -3.23
CA GLN A 72 -11.34 2.01 -1.92
C GLN A 72 -12.69 1.28 -2.06
N PRO A 73 -12.86 0.12 -1.40
CA PRO A 73 -14.09 -0.65 -1.48
C PRO A 73 -15.27 0.20 -0.97
N GLY A 74 -16.37 0.21 -1.71
CA GLY A 74 -17.58 0.98 -1.40
C GLY A 74 -17.60 2.41 -1.96
N ILE A 75 -16.46 2.99 -2.34
CA ILE A 75 -16.40 4.36 -2.90
C ILE A 75 -16.00 4.36 -4.37
N THR A 76 -14.85 3.77 -4.70
CA THR A 76 -14.30 3.74 -6.07
C THR A 76 -14.21 2.35 -6.66
N ALA A 77 -14.36 1.34 -5.82
CA ALA A 77 -14.33 -0.06 -6.20
C ALA A 77 -15.49 -0.82 -5.59
N ASP A 78 -16.07 -1.72 -6.38
CA ASP A 78 -17.08 -2.65 -5.92
C ASP A 78 -16.40 -3.94 -5.47
N LEU A 79 -16.74 -4.41 -4.27
CA LEU A 79 -16.22 -5.63 -3.68
C LEU A 79 -17.31 -6.71 -3.72
N GLU A 80 -17.06 -7.77 -4.47
CA GLU A 80 -17.95 -8.93 -4.55
C GLU A 80 -17.25 -10.16 -3.96
N THR A 81 -17.94 -10.90 -3.10
CA THR A 81 -17.53 -12.24 -2.69
C THR A 81 -18.09 -13.26 -3.69
N VAL A 82 -17.21 -14.01 -4.33
CA VAL A 82 -17.57 -15.08 -5.26
C VAL A 82 -17.16 -16.40 -4.62
N SER A 83 -18.14 -17.16 -4.14
CA SER A 83 -17.93 -18.55 -3.76
C SER A 83 -17.80 -19.38 -5.04
N GLN A 84 -16.68 -20.08 -5.22
CA GLN A 84 -16.54 -21.04 -6.31
C GLN A 84 -17.25 -22.33 -5.94
N GLY A 85 -18.58 -22.30 -5.99
CA GLY A 85 -19.41 -23.48 -5.78
C GLY A 85 -19.08 -24.57 -6.79
N LYS A 86 -18.47 -25.67 -6.34
CA LYS A 86 -18.69 -26.95 -7.00
C LYS A 86 -20.18 -27.23 -6.90
N ARG A 87 -20.89 -27.23 -8.02
CA ARG A 87 -22.22 -27.84 -8.11
C ARG A 87 -22.13 -29.33 -7.74
N ARG A 88 -22.09 -29.73 -6.46
CA ARG A 88 -22.44 -31.10 -6.03
C ARG A 88 -22.99 -31.10 -4.60
N LYS A 89 -24.29 -31.42 -4.54
CA LYS A 89 -25.03 -32.21 -3.54
C LYS A 89 -24.82 -31.89 -2.05
N CYS A 90 -25.96 -31.64 -1.40
CA CYS A 90 -26.24 -31.80 0.03
C CYS A 90 -25.06 -32.32 0.88
N SER A 91 -24.55 -31.48 1.77
CA SER A 91 -24.29 -31.95 3.14
C SER A 91 -24.36 -30.77 4.10
N LYS A 92 -25.07 -31.02 5.20
CA LYS A 92 -25.33 -30.10 6.29
C LYS A 92 -24.03 -29.96 7.11
N ASN A 93 -23.33 -28.83 7.04
CA ASN A 93 -22.54 -28.36 8.17
C ASN A 93 -22.23 -26.86 8.06
N THR A 94 -22.64 -26.11 9.08
CA THR A 94 -22.82 -24.64 9.08
C THR A 94 -21.57 -23.86 9.52
N GLN A 95 -20.38 -24.46 9.54
CA GLN A 95 -19.21 -23.79 10.10
C GLN A 95 -17.98 -24.13 9.27
N ASN A 96 -17.66 -23.29 8.29
CA ASN A 96 -16.30 -22.95 7.83
C ASN A 96 -16.50 -22.00 6.65
N VAL A 97 -15.87 -20.82 6.70
CA VAL A 97 -15.82 -19.90 5.55
C VAL A 97 -15.27 -20.71 4.38
N ASP A 98 -16.08 -20.92 3.34
CA ASP A 98 -15.77 -21.85 2.25
C ASP A 98 -14.33 -21.60 1.77
N GLU A 99 -13.46 -22.61 1.84
CA GLU A 99 -12.03 -22.57 1.46
C GLU A 99 -11.79 -22.09 0.01
N ASN A 100 -12.86 -21.97 -0.77
CA ASN A 100 -12.88 -21.52 -2.16
C ASN A 100 -13.57 -20.16 -2.35
N THR A 101 -13.66 -19.35 -1.29
CA THR A 101 -14.18 -17.97 -1.36
C THR A 101 -13.15 -17.06 -1.99
N SER A 102 -13.56 -16.33 -3.03
CA SER A 102 -12.69 -15.39 -3.73
C SER A 102 -13.27 -13.98 -3.69
N LEU A 103 -12.42 -13.00 -3.42
CA LEU A 103 -12.79 -11.59 -3.46
C LEU A 103 -12.52 -11.05 -4.85
N LYS A 104 -13.53 -10.41 -5.44
CA LYS A 104 -13.43 -9.76 -6.74
C LYS A 104 -13.62 -8.26 -6.52
N LEU A 105 -12.55 -7.51 -6.77
CA LEU A 105 -12.59 -6.04 -6.83
C LEU A 105 -12.83 -5.59 -8.26
N THR A 106 -13.87 -4.80 -8.48
CA THR A 106 -14.17 -4.17 -9.76
C THR A 106 -13.96 -2.66 -9.66
N CYS A 107 -13.16 -2.08 -10.56
CA CYS A 107 -12.95 -0.64 -10.61
C CYS A 107 -14.14 0.06 -11.28
N GLN A 108 -14.75 1.04 -10.61
CA GLN A 108 -15.89 1.78 -11.17
C GLN A 108 -15.54 2.71 -12.34
N GLN A 109 -14.26 3.12 -12.49
CA GLN A 109 -13.85 4.04 -13.56
C GLN A 109 -13.55 3.33 -14.89
N CYS A 110 -12.91 2.16 -14.86
CA CYS A 110 -12.44 1.45 -16.07
C CYS A 110 -12.97 0.02 -16.22
N GLY A 111 -13.75 -0.47 -15.25
CA GLY A 111 -14.33 -1.82 -15.26
C GLY A 111 -13.32 -2.96 -15.06
N PHE A 112 -12.04 -2.66 -14.78
CA PHE A 112 -11.04 -3.70 -14.56
C PHE A 112 -11.37 -4.51 -13.30
N LYS A 113 -11.33 -5.84 -13.43
CA LYS A 113 -11.66 -6.79 -12.37
C LYS A 113 -10.39 -7.46 -11.88
N ARG A 114 -10.22 -7.54 -10.57
CA ARG A 114 -9.10 -8.21 -9.93
C ARG A 114 -9.62 -9.20 -8.91
N LYS A 115 -9.18 -10.45 -9.01
CA LYS A 115 -9.61 -11.55 -8.15
C LYS A 115 -8.51 -11.88 -7.15
N TYR A 116 -8.89 -12.08 -5.91
CA TYR A 116 -8.04 -12.55 -4.82
C TYR A 116 -8.67 -13.80 -4.21
N LEU A 117 -7.83 -14.77 -3.89
CA LEU A 117 -8.25 -15.94 -3.11
C LEU A 117 -8.17 -15.56 -1.64
N VAL A 118 -9.22 -15.85 -0.88
CA VAL A 118 -9.23 -15.68 0.57
C VAL A 118 -8.77 -17.00 1.17
N ASN A 119 -7.49 -17.07 1.51
CA ASN A 119 -6.95 -18.20 2.26
C ASN A 119 -6.42 -17.67 3.58
N SER A 120 -6.94 -18.19 4.69
CA SER A 120 -6.52 -17.78 6.03
C SER A 120 -5.08 -18.18 6.38
N GLU A 121 -4.54 -19.20 5.73
CA GLU A 121 -3.19 -19.70 5.97
C GLU A 121 -2.12 -19.02 5.08
N TYR A 122 -2.54 -18.37 4.00
CA TYR A 122 -1.63 -17.76 3.04
C TYR A 122 -1.14 -16.39 3.53
N LYS A 123 0.17 -16.25 3.67
CA LYS A 123 0.86 -14.99 4.03
C LYS A 123 1.75 -14.50 2.90
N PHE A 124 1.93 -13.19 2.78
CA PHE A 124 2.93 -12.66 1.84
C PHE A 124 4.34 -12.94 2.34
N TRP A 125 5.28 -13.18 1.42
CA TRP A 125 6.69 -13.35 1.79
C TRP A 125 7.23 -12.20 2.66
N LEU A 126 6.79 -10.97 2.38
CA LEU A 126 7.19 -9.78 3.14
C LEU A 126 6.65 -9.73 4.58
N GLU A 127 5.65 -10.54 4.92
CA GLU A 127 5.12 -10.63 6.29
C GLU A 127 5.94 -11.60 7.17
N ASN A 128 6.77 -12.44 6.54
CA ASN A 128 7.64 -13.37 7.26
C ASN A 128 8.81 -12.61 7.89
N LYS A 129 9.10 -12.88 9.17
CA LYS A 129 10.22 -12.27 9.89
C LYS A 129 11.57 -12.51 9.21
N GLU A 130 11.72 -13.68 8.59
CA GLU A 130 12.92 -14.08 7.83
C GLU A 130 13.17 -13.22 6.58
N SER A 131 12.15 -12.53 6.08
CA SER A 131 12.29 -11.67 4.90
C SER A 131 13.01 -10.35 5.21
N VAL A 132 13.12 -9.98 6.49
CA VAL A 132 13.75 -8.74 6.93
C VAL A 132 15.26 -8.96 7.05
N MET A 133 16.02 -8.45 6.07
CA MET A 133 17.47 -8.50 6.09
C MET A 133 18.08 -7.43 7.00
N GLU A 134 17.61 -6.19 6.87
CA GLU A 134 18.15 -5.04 7.60
C GLU A 134 17.02 -4.08 7.99
N THR A 135 17.06 -3.60 9.24
CA THR A 135 16.17 -2.54 9.72
C THR A 135 16.98 -1.27 9.90
N ILE A 136 16.65 -0.24 9.13
CA ILE A 136 17.28 1.08 9.24
C ILE A 136 16.33 1.99 10.02
N THR A 137 16.71 2.38 11.22
CA THR A 137 16.01 3.41 11.99
C THR A 137 16.36 4.78 11.42
N VAL A 138 15.40 5.40 10.72
CA VAL A 138 15.53 6.81 10.31
C VAL A 138 15.31 7.66 11.55
N GLU A 139 16.38 7.98 12.27
CA GLU A 139 16.33 8.98 13.33
C GLU A 139 15.84 10.30 12.72
N GLN A 140 14.62 10.69 13.05
CA GLN A 140 14.12 11.99 12.68
C GLN A 140 14.89 13.00 13.52
N GLU A 141 15.77 13.81 12.92
CA GLU A 141 16.43 14.97 13.54
C GLU A 141 15.43 16.07 14.00
N LYS A 142 14.15 15.74 14.15
CA LYS A 142 13.05 16.65 14.48
C LYS A 142 13.09 17.20 15.91
N GLN A 143 13.85 16.63 16.84
CA GLN A 143 13.88 17.13 18.23
C GLN A 143 14.88 18.26 18.48
N LYS A 144 15.89 18.49 17.62
CA LYS A 144 16.85 19.58 17.85
C LYS A 144 16.36 20.95 17.37
N ILE A 145 15.60 20.98 16.27
CA ILE A 145 15.16 22.25 15.65
C ILE A 145 13.96 22.86 16.38
N ILE A 146 13.03 22.05 16.92
CA ILE A 146 11.85 22.53 17.64
C ILE A 146 12.26 23.11 19.00
N ARG A 147 13.10 22.40 19.77
CA ARG A 147 13.67 22.91 21.04
C ARG A 147 14.51 24.17 20.89
N SER A 148 15.24 24.33 19.78
CA SER A 148 16.05 25.54 19.53
C SER A 148 15.24 26.76 19.09
N LYS A 149 13.99 26.55 18.63
CA LYS A 149 13.08 27.64 18.24
C LYS A 149 12.29 28.14 19.45
N GLU A 150 11.81 27.22 20.29
CA GLU A 150 11.09 27.57 21.53
C GLU A 150 11.98 28.29 22.55
N SER A 151 13.26 27.91 22.67
CA SER A 151 14.22 28.58 23.56
C SER A 151 14.65 29.98 23.09
N LYS A 152 14.51 30.31 21.80
CA LYS A 152 14.81 31.65 21.26
C LYS A 152 13.63 32.62 21.29
N THR A 153 12.40 32.11 21.40
CA THR A 153 11.18 32.94 21.47
C THR A 153 10.78 33.31 22.90
N LEU A 154 11.45 32.77 23.92
CA LEU A 154 11.20 33.05 25.34
C LEU A 154 12.18 34.09 25.93
N GLU A 155 13.15 34.58 25.14
CA GLU A 155 14.20 35.53 25.56
C GLU A 155 14.09 36.92 24.89
N THR A 156 12.91 37.31 24.38
CA THR A 156 12.62 38.65 23.84
C THR A 156 11.36 39.24 24.43
#